data_AF-A0A920PI19-F1
#
_entry.id   AF-A0A920PI19-F1
#
_cell.length_a   1.000
_cell.length_b   1.000
_cell.length_c   1.000
_cell.angle_alpha   90.00
_cell.angle_beta   90.00
_cell.angle_gamma   90.00
#
_symmetry.space_group_name_H-M   'P 1'
#
loop_
_entity.id
_entity.type
_entity.pdbx_description
1 polymer ?
#
loop_
_entity_poly.entity_id
_entity_poly.type
_entity_poly.pdbx_seq_one_letter_code
_entity_poly.pdbx_strand_id
1 'polypeptide(L)' 'MMEKKDSVVVSGGFDPIHIGHLRMIQEASKLAENLIVIVNSDNFLLEKKGVSLLCQSRKGLKFLKGVF' A
#
# COMPACT_ATOMS: atom_id res chain seq x y z
N MET A 1 18.66 -12.80 -16.17
CA MET A 1 18.39 -11.67 -15.27
C MET A 1 16.97 -11.22 -15.55
N MET A 2 16.12 -11.02 -14.53
CA MET A 2 14.73 -10.62 -14.75
C MET A 2 14.68 -9.15 -15.13
N GLU A 3 13.99 -8.82 -16.21
CA GLU A 3 13.83 -7.44 -16.68
C GLU A 3 13.08 -6.64 -15.61
N LYS A 4 13.69 -5.56 -15.11
CA LYS A 4 13.05 -4.66 -14.14
C LYS A 4 11.93 -3.93 -14.86
N LYS A 5 10.70 -4.02 -14.37
CA LYS A 5 9.57 -3.27 -14.92
C LYS A 5 9.69 -1.79 -14.53
N ASP A 6 9.12 -0.90 -15.34
CA ASP A 6 9.13 0.55 -15.04
C ASP A 6 8.41 0.88 -13.73
N SER A 7 7.31 0.17 -13.45
CA SER A 7 6.50 0.40 -12.26
C SER A 7 5.86 -0.89 -11.74
N VAL A 8 5.71 -0.99 -10.43
CA VAL A 8 4.90 -1.98 -9.73
C VAL A 8 3.81 -1.27 -8.95
N VAL A 9 2.61 -1.82 -8.97
CA VAL A 9 1.45 -1.26 -8.27
C VAL A 9 0.94 -2.28 -7.28
N VAL A 10 0.68 -1.84 -6.05
CA VAL A 10 0.06 -2.63 -5.00
C VAL A 10 -1.13 -1.85 -4.46
N SER A 11 -2.28 -2.51 -4.28
CA SER A 11 -3.49 -1.87 -3.77
C SER A 11 -4.08 -2.63 -2.59
N GLY A 12 -4.68 -1.92 -1.64
CA GLY A 12 -5.34 -2.55 -0.51
C GLY A 12 -5.84 -1.56 0.55
N GLY A 13 -6.68 -2.07 1.46
CA GLY A 13 -7.13 -1.29 2.63
C GLY A 13 -6.06 -1.15 3.70
N PHE A 14 -5.14 -2.12 3.79
CA PHE A 14 -4.07 -2.18 4.77
C PHE A 14 -4.51 -1.91 6.22
N ASP A 15 -5.76 -2.23 6.57
CA ASP A 15 -6.36 -1.89 7.85
C ASP A 15 -6.81 -3.17 8.59
N PRO A 16 -6.12 -3.58 9.68
CA PRO A 16 -4.96 -2.93 10.30
C PRO A 16 -3.65 -3.22 9.55
N ILE A 17 -2.68 -2.30 9.62
CA ILE A 17 -1.35 -2.53 9.06
C ILE A 17 -0.62 -3.55 9.95
N HIS A 18 -0.04 -4.59 9.35
CA HIS A 18 0.83 -5.54 10.04
C HIS A 18 2.08 -5.88 9.21
N ILE A 19 3.01 -6.64 9.80
CA ILE A 19 4.31 -6.98 9.20
C ILE A 19 4.19 -7.66 7.82
N GLY A 20 3.09 -8.35 7.54
CA GLY A 20 2.84 -9.00 6.26
C GLY A 20 2.71 -7.99 5.12
N HIS A 21 1.99 -6.89 5.35
CA HIS A 21 1.87 -5.81 4.38
C HIS A 21 3.23 -5.16 4.08
N LEU A 22 4.04 -4.94 5.13
CA LEU A 22 5.39 -4.36 4.97
C LEU A 22 6.29 -5.27 4.13
N ARG A 23 6.32 -6.57 4.44
CA ARG A 23 7.09 -7.56 3.65
C ARG A 23 6.62 -7.60 2.20
N MET A 24 5.31 -7.61 1.96
CA MET A 24 4.76 -7.58 0.61
C MET A 24 5.20 -6.34 -0.16
N ILE A 25 5.11 -5.16 0.45
CA ILE A 25 5.51 -3.89 -0.17
C ILE A 25 7.03 -3.86 -0.44
N GLN A 26 7.84 -4.38 0.47
CA GLN A 26 9.30 -4.51 0.30
C GLN A 26 9.69 -5.48 -0.80
N GLU A 27 8.98 -6.61 -0.95
CA GLU A 27 9.23 -7.52 -2.07
C GLU A 27 8.75 -6.90 -3.40
N ALA A 28 7.62 -6.17 -3.38
CA ALA A 28 7.14 -5.46 -4.56
C ALA A 28 8.16 -4.42 -5.04
N SER A 29 8.77 -3.62 -4.14
CA SER A 29 9.74 -2.58 -4.53
C SER A 29 11.00 -3.13 -5.21
N LYS A 30 11.29 -4.43 -5.10
CA LYS A 30 12.42 -5.08 -5.79
C LYS A 30 12.12 -5.40 -7.26
N LEU A 31 10.83 -5.42 -7.65
CA LEU A 31 10.38 -5.85 -8.98
C LEU A 31 10.42 -4.73 -10.03
N ALA A 32 10.49 -3.47 -9.60
CA ALA A 32 10.42 -2.31 -10.48
C ALA A 32 11.23 -1.13 -9.95
N GLU A 33 11.46 -0.14 -10.80
CA GLU A 33 12.08 1.13 -10.39
C GLU A 33 11.11 1.99 -9.57
N ASN A 34 9.83 2.01 -9.95
CA ASN A 34 8.81 2.78 -9.27
C ASN A 34 7.82 1.87 -8.53
N LEU A 35 7.55 2.16 -7.25
CA LEU A 35 6.52 1.50 -6.46
C LEU A 35 5.36 2.47 -6.22
N ILE A 36 4.16 2.07 -6.62
CA ILE A 36 2.92 2.81 -6.39
C ILE A 36 2.04 2.01 -5.42
N VAL A 37 1.69 2.61 -4.29
CA VAL A 37 0.81 1.99 -3.29
C VAL A 37 -0.51 2.74 -3.25
N ILE A 38 -1.60 2.05 -3.58
CA ILE A 38 -2.96 2.59 -3.57
C ILE A 38 -3.66 2.12 -2.30
N VAL A 39 -4.05 3.07 -1.45
CA VAL A 39 -4.75 2.78 -0.19
C VAL A 39 -6.23 3.06 -0.35
N ASN A 40 -7.09 2.10 -0.02
CA ASN A 40 -8.54 2.30 -0.03
C ASN A 40 -8.97 3.29 1.06
N SER A 41 -9.97 4.12 0.77
CA SER A 41 -10.53 5.06 1.74
C SER A 41 -11.35 4.36 2.83
N ASP A 42 -11.47 5.01 3.98
CA ASP A 42 -12.31 4.53 5.09
C ASP A 42 -13.76 4.30 4.63
N ASN A 43 -14.30 5.19 3.78
CA ASN A 43 -15.65 5.02 3.22
C ASN A 43 -15.78 3.72 2.43
N PHE A 44 -14.79 3.38 1.59
CA PHE A 44 -14.78 2.12 0.85
C PHE A 44 -14.71 0.91 1.79
N LEU A 45 -13.93 1.00 2.87
CA LEU A 45 -13.80 -0.07 3.85
C LEU A 45 -15.08 -0.24 4.67
N LEU A 46 -15.74 0.86 5.05
CA LEU A 46 -17.03 0.86 5.72
C LEU A 46 -18.11 0.25 4.82
N GLU A 47 -18.17 0.64 3.54
CA GLU A 47 -19.13 0.06 2.58
C GLU A 47 -18.91 -1.44 2.38
N LYS A 48 -17.66 -1.91 2.29
CA LYS A 48 -17.38 -3.34 2.05
C LYS A 48 -17.39 -4.22 3.29
N LYS A 49 -16.92 -3.73 4.43
CA LYS A 49 -16.66 -4.53 5.64
C LYS A 49 -17.53 -4.13 6.83
N GLY A 50 -18.24 -2.99 6.74
CA GLY A 50 -19.01 -2.43 7.87
C GLY A 50 -18.15 -1.82 8.98
N VAL A 51 -16.82 -1.90 8.87
CA VAL A 51 -15.87 -1.41 9.88
C VAL A 51 -14.58 -0.93 9.21
N SER A 52 -14.07 0.20 9.67
CA SER A 52 -12.70 0.66 9.45
C SER A 52 -12.05 0.84 10.83
N LEU A 53 -10.91 0.19 11.02
CA LEU A 53 -10.20 0.14 12.29
C LEU A 53 -9.22 1.31 12.43
N LEU A 54 -8.77 1.90 11.32
CA LEU A 54 -8.04 3.17 11.25
C LEU A 54 -9.01 4.35 11.12
N CYS A 55 -10.01 4.44 12.01
CA CYS A 55 -10.87 5.62 12.06
C CYS A 55 -10.05 6.82 12.58
N GLN A 56 -9.94 7.86 11.74
CA GLN A 56 -9.52 9.25 12.00
C GLN A 56 -8.11 9.69 11.54
N SER A 57 -8.15 10.65 10.62
CA SER A 57 -7.23 11.78 10.47
C SER A 57 -5.79 11.47 10.05
N ARG A 58 -5.57 11.64 8.74
CA ARG A 58 -4.29 12.08 8.13
C ARG A 58 -3.06 11.20 8.45
N LYS A 59 -2.97 10.04 7.81
CA LYS A 59 -1.73 9.61 7.14
C LYS A 59 -2.09 8.88 5.86
N GLY A 60 -2.71 9.60 4.92
CA GLY A 60 -2.60 9.21 3.52
C GLY A 60 -1.12 9.08 3.24
N LEU A 61 -0.66 7.86 2.99
CA LEU A 61 0.73 7.56 2.67
C LEU A 61 1.02 8.25 1.33
N LYS A 62 1.39 9.53 1.43
CA LYS A 62 1.94 10.30 0.32
C LYS A 62 3.12 9.50 -0.19
N PHE A 63 3.08 9.19 -1.49
CA PHE A 63 4.18 8.68 -2.30
C PHE A 63 5.49 8.61 -1.52
N LEU A 64 5.87 7.41 -1.06
CA LEU A 64 7.22 7.14 -0.59
C LEU A 64 8.13 7.13 -1.83
N LYS A 65 8.42 8.30 -2.38
CA LYS A 65 9.56 8.48 -3.26
C LYS A 65 10.77 8.62 -2.33
N GLY A 66 11.47 7.50 -2.16
CA GLY A 66 12.68 7.41 -1.33
C GLY A 66 12.39 7.07 0.13
N VAL A 67 12.41 5.77 0.45
CA VAL A 67 13.22 5.16 1.52
C VAL A 67 13.11 3.64 1.28
N PHE A 68 14.01 3.10 0.48
CA PHE A 68 14.78 1.86 0.67
C PHE A 68 15.97 1.91 -0.29
#